data_AF-A0AAE0FNG5-F1
#
_entry.id   AF-A0AAE0FNG5-F1
#
_cell.length_a   1.000
_cell.length_b   1.000
_cell.length_c   1.000
_cell.angle_alpha   90.00
_cell.angle_beta   90.00
_cell.angle_gamma   90.00
#
_symmetry.space_group_name_H-M   'P 1'
#
loop_
_entity.id
_entity.type
_entity.pdbx_description
1 polymer ?
#
loop_
_entity_poly.entity_id
_entity_poly.type
_entity_poly.pdbx_seq_one_letter_code
_entity_poly.pdbx_strand_id
1 'polypeptide(L)'
;MAKASCEKAFENEVITTMENVDRIEHSDGKDIVQLSVTGDCAWPTRGSGHSYASICGGFILMGAIHKKIISAAIFSKMCTVCENAEKEAVKQSKEPVYPEHDRFRGCRGIMADSDHLWRGSSKAMEPKGALCTALGLGKHCFTRDVLKAIVARIRYFTADEDSNMIAALNSALMPAWLRPVDKLSDPNHMQKIQYKLLEALRVKEKWKGGTLSKAVIDYLNRMYRYIIKSVAAKEDLEWALPEDEKVEWLSGAVMNVIDHAFGKHEHCGRYRVPLPDGTWHSWCGVDANDPDYKPHLPHGKFLNPNEPHGYYEKVKEVFASRLAKKEVSLKQLHDTDTNAT
;
A
#
# COMPACT_ATOMS: atom_id res chain seq x y z
N MET A 1 6.67 13.13 25.33
CA MET A 1 5.30 13.47 24.87
C MET A 1 4.89 12.66 23.63
N ALA A 2 5.62 12.72 22.51
CA ALA A 2 5.27 11.97 21.29
C ALA A 2 5.21 10.44 21.46
N LYS A 3 6.14 9.84 22.21
CA LYS A 3 6.18 8.40 22.47
C LYS A 3 4.93 7.90 23.21
N ALA A 4 4.58 8.54 24.32
CA ALA A 4 3.38 8.21 25.09
C ALA A 4 2.09 8.37 24.25
N SER A 5 2.06 9.34 23.33
CA SER A 5 0.94 9.48 22.39
C SER A 5 0.87 8.31 21.40
N CYS A 6 2.01 7.84 20.88
CA CYS A 6 2.05 6.69 19.97
C CYS A 6 1.66 5.39 20.69
N GLU A 7 2.13 5.21 21.94
CA GLU A 7 1.78 4.07 22.79
C GLU A 7 0.27 4.02 23.05
N LYS A 8 -0.36 5.16 23.39
CA LYS A 8 -1.82 5.24 23.55
C LYS A 8 -2.56 4.98 22.24
N ALA A 9 -2.07 5.51 21.12
CA ALA A 9 -2.67 5.25 19.81
C ALA A 9 -2.59 3.77 19.43
N PHE A 10 -1.48 3.10 19.76
CA PHE A 10 -1.31 1.67 19.56
C PHE A 10 -2.29 0.85 20.40
N GLU A 11 -2.47 1.19 21.68
CA GLU A 11 -3.47 0.53 22.54
C GLU A 11 -4.88 0.66 21.98
N ASN A 12 -5.25 1.85 21.54
CA ASN A 12 -6.56 2.07 20.90
C ASN A 12 -6.70 1.22 19.64
N GLU A 13 -5.67 1.15 18.80
CA GLU A 13 -5.70 0.31 17.59
C GLU A 13 -5.91 -1.17 17.94
N VAL A 14 -5.23 -1.68 18.98
CA VAL A 14 -5.41 -3.06 19.45
C VAL A 14 -6.82 -3.29 19.96
N ILE A 15 -7.34 -2.41 20.82
CA ILE A 15 -8.69 -2.53 21.39
C ILE A 15 -9.76 -2.50 20.28
N THR A 16 -9.70 -1.52 19.38
CA THR A 16 -10.66 -1.43 18.27
C THR A 16 -10.52 -2.62 17.29
N THR A 17 -9.31 -3.17 17.13
CA THR A 17 -9.14 -4.40 16.35
C THR A 17 -9.78 -5.61 17.05
N MET A 18 -9.72 -5.69 18.38
CA MET A 18 -10.36 -6.79 19.13
C MET A 18 -11.89 -6.75 19.07
N GLU A 19 -12.47 -5.56 19.00
CA GLU A 19 -13.92 -5.40 18.77
C GLU A 19 -14.34 -5.98 17.40
N ASN A 20 -13.40 -6.13 16.47
CA ASN A 20 -13.57 -6.82 15.19
C ASN A 20 -13.11 -8.30 15.30
N VAL A 21 -13.99 -9.17 15.81
CA VAL A 21 -13.71 -10.57 16.20
C VAL A 21 -12.96 -11.41 15.15
N ASP A 22 -13.15 -11.14 13.85
CA ASP A 22 -12.48 -11.84 12.74
C ASP A 22 -10.95 -11.65 12.70
N ARG A 23 -10.38 -10.82 13.58
CA ARG A 23 -8.95 -10.50 13.63
C ARG A 23 -8.24 -11.03 14.87
N ILE A 24 -8.86 -11.97 15.58
CA ILE A 24 -8.26 -12.63 16.75
C ILE A 24 -7.94 -14.09 16.39
N GLU A 25 -6.67 -14.46 16.54
CA GLU A 25 -6.19 -15.83 16.40
C GLU A 25 -5.84 -16.37 17.79
N HIS A 26 -6.38 -17.54 18.16
CA HIS A 26 -6.08 -18.18 19.44
C HIS A 26 -4.93 -19.17 19.27
N SER A 27 -3.78 -18.90 19.90
CA SER A 27 -2.61 -19.80 19.87
C SER A 27 -1.99 -19.92 21.25
N ASP A 28 -1.73 -21.15 21.70
CA ASP A 28 -1.07 -21.46 22.98
C ASP A 28 -1.68 -20.74 24.20
N GLY A 29 -3.01 -20.60 24.21
CA GLY A 29 -3.74 -19.93 25.31
C GLY A 29 -3.59 -18.40 25.34
N LYS A 30 -3.16 -17.79 24.23
CA LYS A 30 -3.08 -16.34 24.06
C LYS A 30 -3.91 -15.88 22.86
N ASP A 31 -4.46 -14.68 22.99
CA ASP A 31 -5.19 -14.03 21.92
C ASP A 31 -4.22 -13.19 21.08
N ILE A 32 -4.08 -13.54 19.80
CA ILE A 32 -3.23 -12.83 18.86
C ILE A 32 -4.11 -11.88 18.04
N VAL A 33 -3.93 -10.58 18.24
CA VAL A 33 -4.66 -9.53 17.53
C VAL A 33 -3.92 -9.18 16.24
N GLN A 34 -4.58 -9.40 15.10
CA GLN A 34 -4.04 -9.19 13.77
C GLN A 34 -4.26 -7.76 13.29
N LEU A 35 -3.25 -6.92 13.48
CA LEU A 35 -3.27 -5.51 13.10
C LEU A 35 -3.09 -5.35 11.59
N SER A 36 -3.86 -4.43 11.02
CA SER A 36 -3.58 -3.82 9.73
C SER A 36 -2.92 -2.48 9.96
N VAL A 37 -1.85 -2.19 9.23
CA VAL A 37 -1.11 -0.94 9.35
C VAL A 37 -0.76 -0.39 7.98
N THR A 38 -0.56 0.92 7.91
CA THR A 38 0.02 1.59 6.74
C THR A 38 1.33 2.24 7.15
N GLY A 39 2.34 2.18 6.28
CA GLY A 39 3.64 2.76 6.56
C GLY A 39 4.32 3.33 5.34
N ASP A 40 5.00 4.46 5.53
CA ASP A 40 5.79 5.12 4.49
C ASP A 40 6.96 5.88 5.13
N CYS A 41 8.01 6.13 4.35
CA CYS A 41 9.14 6.94 4.73
C CYS A 41 9.00 8.37 4.17
N ALA A 42 8.86 9.34 5.06
CA ALA A 42 8.92 10.74 4.71
C ALA A 42 10.38 11.18 4.50
N TRP A 43 10.63 11.79 3.34
CA TRP A 43 11.92 12.39 2.99
C TRP A 43 11.80 13.92 2.98
N PRO A 44 12.61 14.66 3.75
CA PRO A 44 12.61 16.13 3.72
C PRO A 44 13.11 16.68 2.38
N THR A 45 13.98 15.95 1.68
CA THR A 45 14.33 16.25 0.29
C THR A 45 13.74 15.16 -0.60
N ARG A 46 12.77 15.52 -1.45
CA ARG A 46 12.30 14.62 -2.50
C ARG A 46 13.42 14.40 -3.51
N GLY A 47 13.90 13.16 -3.60
CA GLY A 47 14.80 12.75 -4.68
C GLY A 47 14.08 12.85 -6.03
N SER A 48 14.70 13.48 -7.03
CA SER A 48 14.15 13.57 -8.38
C SER A 48 14.37 12.25 -9.13
N GLY A 49 13.52 11.23 -8.87
CA GLY A 49 13.39 9.98 -9.62
C GLY A 49 14.58 9.00 -9.60
N HIS A 50 15.81 9.51 -9.63
CA HIS A 50 17.07 8.76 -9.71
C HIS A 50 18.06 9.13 -8.60
N SER A 51 17.91 10.28 -7.92
CA SER A 51 18.80 10.72 -6.85
C SER A 51 18.16 10.55 -5.46
N TYR A 52 18.41 9.41 -4.81
CA TYR A 52 17.97 9.18 -3.43
C TYR A 52 19.09 9.54 -2.46
N ALA A 53 19.35 10.84 -2.32
CA ALA A 53 20.45 11.37 -1.50
C ALA A 53 19.95 12.11 -0.24
N SER A 54 18.93 11.59 0.42
CA SER A 54 18.45 12.20 1.66
C SER A 54 19.45 12.00 2.80
N ILE A 55 19.66 13.06 3.58
CA ILE A 55 20.49 13.07 4.79
C ILE A 55 19.71 12.49 5.98
N CYS A 56 18.38 12.61 5.96
CA CYS A 56 17.51 12.02 6.98
C CYS A 56 16.23 11.45 6.37
N GLY A 57 15.55 10.60 7.12
CA GLY A 57 14.29 9.97 6.73
C GLY A 57 13.48 9.65 7.98
N GLY A 58 12.17 9.80 7.89
CA GLY A 58 11.25 9.46 8.97
C GLY A 58 10.27 8.39 8.50
N PHE A 59 10.42 7.18 9.01
CA PHE A 59 9.44 6.13 8.77
C PHE A 59 8.32 6.23 9.79
N ILE A 60 7.08 6.29 9.31
CA ILE A 60 5.89 6.41 10.15
C ILE A 60 5.01 5.20 9.91
N LEU A 61 4.56 4.58 11.00
CA LEU A 61 3.61 3.49 10.99
C LEU A 61 2.29 3.97 11.61
N MET A 62 1.20 3.80 10.87
CA MET A 62 -0.14 4.18 11.31
C MET A 62 -1.04 2.96 11.39
N GLY A 63 -1.89 2.92 12.42
CA GLY A 63 -2.96 1.94 12.54
C GLY A 63 -3.98 2.13 11.42
N ALA A 64 -4.39 1.04 10.77
CA ALA A 64 -5.34 1.11 9.68
C ALA A 64 -6.74 1.48 10.17
N ILE A 65 -7.14 1.16 11.40
CA ILE A 65 -8.50 1.45 11.87
C ILE A 65 -8.57 2.84 12.52
N HIS A 66 -7.73 3.10 13.52
CA HIS A 66 -7.75 4.35 14.28
C HIS A 66 -7.11 5.53 13.52
N LYS A 67 -6.39 5.26 12.43
CA LYS A 67 -5.71 6.26 11.57
C LYS A 67 -4.72 7.16 12.32
N LYS A 68 -4.16 6.67 13.44
CA LYS A 68 -3.16 7.40 14.23
C LYS A 68 -1.80 6.75 14.07
N ILE A 69 -0.76 7.56 14.30
CA ILE A 69 0.62 7.09 14.34
C ILE A 69 0.79 6.21 15.58
N ILE A 70 1.12 4.94 15.36
CA ILE A 70 1.34 3.94 16.41
C ILE A 70 2.83 3.69 16.65
N SER A 71 3.68 3.96 15.65
CA SER A 71 5.13 3.82 15.76
C SER A 71 5.82 4.73 14.75
N ALA A 72 7.04 5.17 15.07
CA ALA A 72 7.85 5.95 14.15
C ALA A 72 9.34 5.67 14.37
N ALA A 73 10.12 5.71 13.30
CA ALA A 73 11.58 5.59 13.32
C ALA A 73 12.19 6.74 12.52
N ILE A 74 13.12 7.46 13.15
CA ILE A 74 13.83 8.58 12.52
C ILE A 74 15.28 8.16 12.27
N PHE A 75 15.73 8.38 11.04
CA PHE A 75 17.09 8.13 10.60
C PHE A 75 17.75 9.45 10.23
N SER A 76 19.01 9.61 10.63
CA SER A 76 19.86 10.70 10.16
C SER A 76 21.25 10.16 9.86
N LYS A 77 21.85 10.64 8.76
CA LYS A 77 23.25 10.41 8.41
C LYS A 77 24.19 11.41 9.09
N MET A 78 23.62 12.48 9.66
CA MET A 78 24.36 13.58 10.26
C MET A 78 23.74 14.01 11.59
N CYS A 79 24.57 14.36 12.56
CA CYS A 79 24.14 14.95 13.82
C CYS A 79 24.98 16.20 14.07
N THR A 80 24.35 17.38 14.08
CA THR A 80 25.04 18.66 14.28
C THR A 80 25.81 18.71 15.60
N VAL A 81 25.29 18.05 16.65
CA VAL A 81 25.96 17.97 17.95
C VAL A 81 27.26 17.17 17.84
N CYS A 82 27.24 16.03 17.16
CA CYS A 82 28.43 15.22 16.91
C CYS A 82 29.42 15.92 15.97
N GLU A 83 28.94 16.50 14.87
CA GLU A 83 29.80 17.23 13.94
C GLU A 83 30.50 18.41 14.61
N ASN A 84 29.82 19.13 15.50
CA ASN A 84 30.43 20.22 16.24
C ASN A 84 31.47 19.69 17.23
N ALA A 85 31.20 18.58 17.93
CA ALA A 85 32.18 17.94 18.80
C ALA A 85 33.44 17.50 18.03
N GLU A 86 33.26 16.91 16.84
CA GLU A 86 34.36 16.55 15.94
C GLU A 86 35.15 17.77 15.46
N LYS A 87 34.46 18.83 15.01
CA LYS A 87 35.11 20.08 14.57
C LYS A 87 35.94 20.73 15.68
N GLU A 88 35.43 20.74 16.91
CA GLU A 88 36.16 21.30 18.05
C GLU A 88 37.35 20.42 18.46
N ALA A 89 37.22 19.09 18.39
CA ALA A 89 38.34 18.18 18.62
C ALA A 89 39.48 18.41 17.62
N VAL A 90 39.16 18.53 16.33
CA VAL A 90 40.14 18.82 15.28
C VAL A 90 40.84 20.16 15.52
N LYS A 91 40.10 21.21 15.87
CA LYS A 91 40.69 22.53 16.19
C LYS A 91 41.64 22.48 17.38
N GLN A 92 41.36 21.61 18.34
CA GLN A 92 42.14 21.48 19.57
C GLN A 92 43.20 20.37 19.51
N SER A 93 43.34 19.68 18.37
CA SER A 93 44.19 18.48 18.20
C SER A 93 43.96 17.43 19.31
N LYS A 94 42.68 17.17 19.62
CA LYS A 94 42.24 16.22 20.65
C LYS A 94 41.22 15.24 20.09
N GLU A 95 41.01 14.15 20.81
CA GLU A 95 39.92 13.22 20.55
C GLU A 95 38.54 13.88 20.80
N PRO A 96 37.52 13.58 19.98
CA PRO A 96 36.19 14.15 20.12
C PRO A 96 35.50 13.66 21.39
N VAL A 97 35.04 14.61 22.21
CA VAL A 97 34.18 14.33 23.37
C VAL A 97 32.75 14.65 22.97
N TYR A 98 31.94 13.61 22.78
CA TYR A 98 30.55 13.76 22.38
C TYR A 98 29.67 14.11 23.59
N PRO A 99 29.00 15.27 23.61
CA PRO A 99 28.10 15.62 24.71
C PRO A 99 26.88 14.70 24.71
N GLU A 100 26.37 14.42 25.92
CA GLU A 100 25.11 13.70 26.05
C GLU A 100 23.97 14.57 25.50
N HIS A 101 23.25 14.06 24.49
CA HIS A 101 22.11 14.74 23.90
C HIS A 101 21.01 13.75 23.56
N ASP A 102 19.78 14.28 23.38
CA ASP A 102 18.56 13.49 23.33
C ASP A 102 18.67 12.37 22.29
N ARG A 103 18.72 11.15 22.84
CA ARG A 103 19.05 9.90 22.15
C ARG A 103 17.92 9.44 21.21
N PHE A 104 16.85 10.24 21.09
CA PHE A 104 15.58 9.87 20.46
C PHE A 104 15.44 10.32 18.99
N ARG A 105 16.31 11.20 18.47
CA ARG A 105 16.05 11.88 17.17
C ARG A 105 17.15 11.78 16.11
N GLY A 106 18.07 10.83 16.23
CA GLY A 106 19.00 10.53 15.14
C GLY A 106 20.46 10.41 15.52
N CYS A 107 20.81 10.53 16.82
CA CYS A 107 22.15 10.19 17.32
C CYS A 107 22.24 8.79 17.93
N ARG A 108 21.13 8.17 18.32
CA ARG A 108 21.00 6.71 18.35
C ARG A 108 19.70 6.43 17.64
N GLY A 109 19.71 5.62 16.59
CA GLY A 109 18.46 5.07 16.09
C GLY A 109 17.74 4.36 17.24
N ILE A 110 16.46 4.03 17.07
CA ILE A 110 15.70 3.17 18.01
C ILE A 110 16.21 1.70 17.91
N MET A 111 17.51 1.50 17.69
CA MET A 111 18.20 0.21 17.65
C MET A 111 19.43 0.32 18.54
N ALA A 112 19.53 -0.61 19.47
CA ALA A 112 20.41 -0.55 20.63
C ALA A 112 21.89 -0.88 20.35
N ASP A 113 22.33 -0.98 19.10
CA ASP A 113 23.69 -1.43 18.79
C ASP A 113 24.48 -0.33 18.06
N SER A 114 25.32 0.34 18.86
CA SER A 114 26.59 1.04 18.53
C SER A 114 26.71 2.11 17.44
N ASP A 115 25.84 2.20 16.43
CA ASP A 115 26.00 3.17 15.35
C ASP A 115 25.06 4.37 15.47
N HIS A 116 25.67 5.51 15.79
CA HIS A 116 25.01 6.77 16.10
C HIS A 116 24.37 7.47 14.88
N LEU A 117 24.71 7.03 13.67
CA LEU A 117 24.26 7.61 12.41
C LEU A 117 23.92 6.49 11.43
N TRP A 118 22.96 6.74 10.55
CA TRP A 118 22.67 5.83 9.46
C TRP A 118 23.83 5.82 8.46
N ARG A 119 24.58 4.72 8.40
CA ARG A 119 25.69 4.54 7.44
C ARG A 119 25.27 3.93 6.11
N GLY A 120 24.01 3.49 5.99
CA GLY A 120 23.48 2.89 4.77
C GLY A 120 23.10 3.90 3.69
N SER A 121 22.63 3.39 2.55
CA SER A 121 22.02 4.23 1.51
C SER A 121 20.70 4.83 1.99
N SER A 122 20.27 5.97 1.44
CA SER A 122 18.98 6.57 1.81
C SER A 122 17.83 5.60 1.53
N LYS A 123 17.86 4.90 0.40
CA LYS A 123 16.86 3.88 0.04
C LYS A 123 16.69 2.79 1.09
N ALA A 124 17.78 2.38 1.75
CA ALA A 124 17.71 1.33 2.75
C ALA A 124 17.17 1.80 4.11
N MET A 125 16.97 3.11 4.35
CA MET A 125 16.33 3.58 5.59
C MET A 125 14.86 3.16 5.67
N GLU A 126 14.17 3.02 4.54
CA GLU A 126 12.76 2.64 4.49
C GLU A 126 12.51 1.19 4.96
N PRO A 127 13.14 0.14 4.38
CA PRO A 127 13.00 -1.22 4.89
C PRO A 127 13.52 -1.36 6.31
N LYS A 128 14.56 -0.61 6.70
CA LYS A 128 15.02 -0.56 8.09
C LYS A 128 13.99 0.09 9.00
N GLY A 129 13.35 1.17 8.55
CA GLY A 129 12.29 1.88 9.27
C GLY A 129 11.09 1.00 9.56
N ALA A 130 10.63 0.26 8.57
CA ALA A 130 9.59 -0.75 8.73
C ALA A 130 9.98 -1.79 9.79
N LEU A 131 11.19 -2.34 9.72
CA LEU A 131 11.71 -3.29 10.71
C LEU A 131 11.76 -2.68 12.13
N CYS A 132 12.33 -1.48 12.27
CA CYS A 132 12.47 -0.80 13.56
C CYS A 132 11.12 -0.51 14.19
N THR A 133 10.15 -0.01 13.41
CA THR A 133 8.82 0.33 13.91
C THR A 133 8.03 -0.91 14.30
N ALA A 134 8.09 -1.98 13.49
CA ALA A 134 7.46 -3.26 13.78
C ALA A 134 8.04 -3.94 15.04
N LEU A 135 9.38 -3.98 15.17
CA LEU A 135 10.04 -4.48 16.39
C LEU A 135 9.74 -3.61 17.61
N GLY A 136 9.64 -2.29 17.41
CA GLY A 136 9.25 -1.33 18.44
C GLY A 136 7.88 -1.67 19.03
N LEU A 137 6.89 -1.96 18.17
CA LEU A 137 5.57 -2.41 18.62
C LEU A 137 5.66 -3.72 19.42
N GLY A 138 6.49 -4.68 18.97
CA GLY A 138 6.67 -5.94 19.68
C GLY A 138 7.19 -5.79 21.12
N LYS A 139 7.93 -4.72 21.43
CA LYS A 139 8.33 -4.41 22.81
C LYS A 139 7.17 -3.91 23.67
N HIS A 140 6.17 -3.26 23.07
CA HIS A 140 5.00 -2.74 23.78
C HIS A 140 3.94 -3.80 24.07
N CYS A 141 3.89 -4.88 23.28
CA CYS A 141 2.95 -5.99 23.46
C CYS A 141 3.07 -6.73 24.80
N PHE A 142 4.19 -6.59 25.54
CA PHE A 142 4.43 -7.33 26.78
C PHE A 142 4.47 -6.46 28.04
N THR A 143 4.34 -5.14 27.92
CA THR A 143 4.73 -4.21 29.01
C THR A 143 3.59 -3.59 29.81
N ARG A 144 2.31 -3.79 29.44
CA ARG A 144 1.18 -3.21 30.20
C ARG A 144 0.22 -4.28 30.71
N ASP A 145 -0.25 -4.10 31.95
CA ASP A 145 -1.11 -5.03 32.68
C ASP A 145 -2.41 -5.40 31.94
N VAL A 146 -2.90 -4.51 31.07
CA VAL A 146 -4.13 -4.69 30.27
C VAL A 146 -3.95 -5.68 29.11
N LEU A 147 -2.71 -5.90 28.62
CA LEU A 147 -2.40 -6.72 27.44
C LEU A 147 -1.59 -7.98 27.78
N LYS A 148 -1.44 -8.34 29.05
CA LYS A 148 -0.59 -9.48 29.48
C LYS A 148 -0.96 -10.82 28.83
N ALA A 149 -2.20 -10.98 28.36
CA ALA A 149 -2.69 -12.16 27.65
C ALA A 149 -2.83 -11.98 26.13
N ILE A 150 -2.59 -10.77 25.61
CA ILE A 150 -2.88 -10.39 24.22
C ILE A 150 -1.58 -10.05 23.49
N VAL A 151 -1.37 -10.67 22.33
CA VAL A 151 -0.22 -10.42 21.47
C VAL A 151 -0.69 -9.69 20.22
N ALA A 152 -0.29 -8.44 20.06
CA ALA A 152 -0.56 -7.73 18.80
C ALA A 152 0.51 -8.08 17.75
N ARG A 153 0.07 -8.53 16.57
CA ARG A 153 0.89 -8.86 15.41
C ARG A 153 0.48 -7.99 14.23
N ILE A 154 1.45 -7.39 13.53
CA ILE A 154 1.17 -6.80 12.22
C ILE A 154 0.90 -7.96 11.24
N ARG A 155 -0.35 -8.11 10.81
CA ARG A 155 -0.71 -9.11 9.80
C ARG A 155 -0.69 -8.53 8.40
N TYR A 156 -1.23 -7.32 8.25
CA TYR A 156 -1.38 -6.67 6.97
C TYR A 156 -0.65 -5.35 6.96
N PHE A 157 0.17 -5.13 5.93
CA PHE A 157 1.00 -3.95 5.81
C PHE A 157 0.79 -3.28 4.46
N THR A 158 0.23 -2.08 4.47
CA THR A 158 -0.01 -1.27 3.27
C THR A 158 1.14 -0.30 3.05
N ALA A 159 1.75 -0.34 1.88
CA ALA A 159 2.79 0.61 1.45
C ALA A 159 2.97 0.61 -0.07
N ASP A 160 3.92 1.41 -0.54
CA ASP A 160 4.38 1.47 -1.92
C ASP A 160 4.82 0.11 -2.46
N GLU A 161 4.84 -0.01 -3.79
CA GLU A 161 5.17 -1.23 -4.54
C GLU A 161 6.67 -1.62 -4.53
N ASP A 162 7.38 -1.39 -3.41
CA ASP A 162 8.72 -1.91 -3.16
C ASP A 162 8.66 -3.30 -2.50
N SER A 163 9.44 -4.24 -3.01
CA SER A 163 9.60 -5.59 -2.45
C SER A 163 10.58 -5.62 -1.27
N ASN A 164 11.47 -4.63 -1.14
CA ASN A 164 12.49 -4.63 -0.10
C ASN A 164 11.88 -4.51 1.31
N MET A 165 10.81 -3.73 1.45
CA MET A 165 10.16 -3.50 2.73
C MET A 165 9.48 -4.76 3.25
N ILE A 166 8.68 -5.43 2.40
CA ILE A 166 8.00 -6.66 2.79
C ILE A 166 8.98 -7.81 3.01
N ALA A 167 10.08 -7.86 2.24
CA ALA A 167 11.15 -8.82 2.46
C ALA A 167 11.83 -8.60 3.82
N ALA A 168 12.05 -7.35 4.23
CA ALA A 168 12.60 -7.04 5.55
C ALA A 168 11.65 -7.46 6.69
N LEU A 169 10.35 -7.16 6.56
CA LEU A 169 9.32 -7.55 7.54
C LEU A 169 9.13 -9.07 7.65
N ASN A 170 9.38 -9.83 6.57
CA ASN A 170 9.32 -11.29 6.58
C ASN A 170 10.69 -11.97 6.77
N SER A 171 11.76 -11.21 6.98
CA SER A 171 13.10 -11.75 7.16
C SER A 171 13.29 -12.47 8.50
N ALA A 172 14.37 -13.23 8.63
CA ALA A 172 14.77 -13.87 9.88
C ALA A 172 15.11 -12.87 11.01
N LEU A 173 15.31 -11.59 10.69
CA LEU A 173 15.51 -10.53 11.70
C LEU A 173 14.24 -10.23 12.49
N MET A 174 13.07 -10.60 11.95
CA MET A 174 11.79 -10.49 12.64
C MET A 174 11.50 -11.78 13.42
N PRO A 175 11.15 -11.69 14.72
CA PRO A 175 10.68 -12.82 15.49
C PRO A 175 9.58 -13.58 14.75
N ALA A 176 9.60 -14.92 14.84
CA ALA A 176 8.66 -15.77 14.11
C ALA A 176 7.19 -15.42 14.39
N TRP A 177 6.87 -15.02 15.63
CA TRP A 177 5.52 -14.64 16.03
C TRP A 177 5.03 -13.30 15.45
N LEU A 178 5.93 -12.47 14.91
CA LEU A 178 5.57 -11.25 14.15
C LEU A 178 5.42 -11.50 12.65
N ARG A 179 5.58 -12.75 12.19
CA ARG A 179 5.49 -13.17 10.79
C ARG A 179 4.37 -14.20 10.62
N PRO A 180 3.84 -14.40 9.40
CA PRO A 180 4.11 -13.62 8.19
C PRO A 180 3.33 -12.30 8.16
N VAL A 181 3.95 -11.30 7.56
CA VAL A 181 3.30 -10.02 7.20
C VAL A 181 2.89 -10.11 5.74
N ASP A 182 1.60 -9.94 5.46
CA ASP A 182 1.08 -9.85 4.11
C ASP A 182 1.16 -8.38 3.67
N LYS A 183 1.69 -8.17 2.46
CA LYS A 183 1.67 -6.84 1.86
C LYS A 183 0.31 -6.60 1.26
N LEU A 184 -0.18 -5.40 1.42
CA LEU A 184 -1.34 -4.94 0.68
C LEU A 184 -0.94 -3.73 -0.18
N SER A 185 -1.39 -3.73 -1.44
CA SER A 185 -0.98 -2.71 -2.40
C SER A 185 -1.88 -1.47 -2.33
N ASP A 186 -1.31 -0.27 -2.34
CA ASP A 186 -2.11 0.95 -2.45
C ASP A 186 -2.81 1.04 -3.83
N PRO A 187 -4.13 1.30 -3.89
CA PRO A 187 -4.86 1.41 -5.15
C PRO A 187 -4.27 2.43 -6.14
N ASN A 188 -3.74 3.56 -5.65
CA ASN A 188 -3.16 4.57 -6.54
C ASN A 188 -1.84 4.08 -7.16
N HIS A 189 -1.01 3.35 -6.40
CA HIS A 189 0.20 2.73 -6.93
C HIS A 189 -0.11 1.62 -7.94
N MET A 190 -1.12 0.79 -7.66
CA MET A 190 -1.59 -0.23 -8.59
C MET A 190 -2.06 0.40 -9.90
N GLN A 191 -2.84 1.47 -9.82
CA GLN A 191 -3.28 2.25 -10.98
C GLN A 191 -2.10 2.83 -11.78
N LYS A 192 -1.11 3.44 -11.10
CA LYS A 192 0.09 3.99 -11.76
C LYS A 192 0.90 2.91 -12.47
N ILE A 193 1.04 1.74 -11.87
CA ILE A 193 1.78 0.61 -12.48
C ILE A 193 1.05 0.09 -13.70
N GLN A 194 -0.27 -0.12 -13.59
CA GLN A 194 -1.09 -0.55 -14.71
C GLN A 194 -1.00 0.42 -15.89
N TYR A 195 -1.11 1.72 -15.62
CA TYR A 195 -0.89 2.75 -16.63
C TYR A 195 0.49 2.62 -17.31
N LYS A 196 1.57 2.48 -16.52
CA LYS A 196 2.93 2.32 -17.05
C LYS A 196 3.08 1.07 -17.92
N LEU A 197 2.44 -0.04 -17.55
CA LEU A 197 2.49 -1.28 -18.30
C LEU A 197 1.74 -1.17 -19.64
N LEU A 198 0.56 -0.55 -19.64
CA LEU A 198 -0.18 -0.26 -20.88
C LEU A 198 0.60 0.69 -21.79
N GLU A 199 1.23 1.71 -21.22
CA GLU A 199 2.05 2.65 -21.99
C GLU A 199 3.30 1.96 -22.56
N ALA A 200 3.96 1.09 -21.78
CA ALA A 200 5.07 0.28 -22.26
C ALA A 200 4.64 -0.70 -23.36
N LEU A 201 3.40 -1.20 -23.34
CA LEU A 201 2.84 -2.02 -24.41
C LEU A 201 2.61 -1.18 -25.66
N ARG A 202 2.04 0.02 -25.53
CA ARG A 202 1.75 0.96 -26.63
C ARG A 202 3.00 1.36 -27.42
N VAL A 203 4.12 1.61 -26.73
CA VAL A 203 5.34 2.12 -27.38
C VAL A 203 6.22 1.03 -27.99
N LYS A 204 5.96 -0.24 -27.68
CA LYS A 204 6.70 -1.37 -28.27
C LYS A 204 6.45 -1.41 -29.77
N GLU A 205 7.52 -1.58 -30.56
CA GLU A 205 7.52 -1.46 -32.02
C GLU A 205 6.43 -2.29 -32.70
N LYS A 206 6.23 -3.54 -32.27
CA LYS A 206 5.19 -4.45 -32.79
C LYS A 206 3.74 -4.02 -32.52
N TRP A 207 3.50 -2.99 -31.70
CA TRP A 207 2.17 -2.45 -31.39
C TRP A 207 2.06 -0.95 -31.71
N LYS A 208 3.12 -0.38 -32.30
CA LYS A 208 3.18 1.05 -32.58
C LYS A 208 2.15 1.40 -33.65
N GLY A 209 1.26 2.35 -33.33
CA GLY A 209 0.16 2.75 -34.22
C GLY A 209 -1.09 1.87 -34.11
N GLY A 210 -1.14 0.94 -33.16
CA GLY A 210 -2.37 0.17 -32.85
C GLY A 210 -3.47 1.01 -32.20
N THR A 211 -4.58 0.36 -31.88
CA THR A 211 -5.76 1.02 -31.27
C THR A 211 -5.55 1.45 -29.80
N LEU A 212 -4.43 1.08 -29.16
CA LEU A 212 -4.05 1.55 -27.80
C LEU A 212 -3.61 3.01 -27.81
N SER A 213 -4.50 3.96 -28.07
CA SER A 213 -4.14 5.36 -27.92
C SER A 213 -3.93 5.72 -26.45
N LYS A 214 -3.19 6.81 -26.19
CA LYS A 214 -3.06 7.34 -24.82
C LYS A 214 -4.44 7.62 -24.20
N ALA A 215 -5.38 8.15 -24.98
CA ALA A 215 -6.74 8.40 -24.53
C ALA A 215 -7.46 7.10 -24.11
N VAL A 216 -7.27 6.01 -24.85
CA VAL A 216 -7.81 4.68 -24.49
C VAL A 216 -7.19 4.21 -23.18
N ILE A 217 -5.88 4.35 -22.99
CA ILE A 217 -5.21 3.98 -21.73
C ILE A 217 -5.80 4.79 -20.57
N ASP A 218 -5.97 6.10 -20.72
CA ASP A 218 -6.57 6.98 -19.72
C ASP A 218 -8.02 6.56 -19.38
N TYR A 219 -8.80 6.14 -20.38
CA TYR A 219 -10.14 5.61 -20.19
C TYR A 219 -10.13 4.29 -19.40
N LEU A 220 -9.35 3.31 -19.85
CA LEU A 220 -9.23 2.00 -19.19
C LEU A 220 -8.79 2.14 -17.73
N ASN A 221 -7.83 3.02 -17.48
CA ASN A 221 -7.30 3.30 -16.16
C ASN A 221 -8.31 4.02 -15.24
N ARG A 222 -9.19 4.84 -15.82
CA ARG A 222 -10.31 5.48 -15.11
C ARG A 222 -11.38 4.46 -14.72
N MET A 223 -11.71 3.54 -15.62
CA MET A 223 -12.67 2.46 -15.34
C MET A 223 -12.17 1.53 -14.24
N TYR A 224 -10.89 1.15 -14.28
CA TYR A 224 -10.25 0.40 -13.20
C TYR A 224 -10.40 1.10 -11.83
N ARG A 225 -10.08 2.41 -11.77
CA ARG A 225 -10.23 3.20 -10.54
C ARG A 225 -11.68 3.30 -10.09
N TYR A 226 -12.60 3.49 -11.03
CA TYR A 226 -14.03 3.59 -10.73
C TYR A 226 -14.55 2.30 -10.10
N ILE A 227 -14.21 1.13 -10.65
CA ILE A 227 -14.58 -0.17 -10.08
C ILE A 227 -14.04 -0.31 -8.66
N ILE A 228 -12.74 -0.04 -8.46
CA ILE A 228 -12.12 -0.14 -7.14
C ILE A 228 -12.79 0.80 -6.13
N LYS A 229 -13.04 2.07 -6.51
CA LYS A 229 -13.73 3.04 -5.64
C LYS A 229 -15.19 2.68 -5.40
N SER A 230 -15.88 2.10 -6.37
CA SER A 230 -17.29 1.72 -6.21
C SER A 230 -17.49 0.62 -5.17
N VAL A 231 -16.49 -0.25 -5.00
CA VAL A 231 -16.46 -1.27 -3.96
C VAL A 231 -16.01 -0.69 -2.61
N ALA A 232 -15.15 0.34 -2.64
CA ALA A 232 -14.70 1.07 -1.44
C ALA A 232 -15.80 1.91 -0.78
N ALA A 233 -16.57 2.63 -1.58
CA ALA A 233 -17.36 3.77 -1.13
C ALA A 233 -18.69 3.41 -0.47
N LYS A 234 -18.94 2.14 -0.14
CA LYS A 234 -20.28 1.72 0.32
C LYS A 234 -20.21 0.78 1.52
N GLU A 235 -20.36 1.39 2.69
CA GLU A 235 -20.76 0.75 3.95
C GLU A 235 -22.28 0.49 3.99
N ASP A 236 -23.09 1.30 3.29
CA ASP A 236 -24.56 1.28 3.37
C ASP A 236 -25.27 0.26 2.46
N LEU A 237 -24.57 -0.25 1.44
CA LEU A 237 -25.02 -1.46 0.77
C LEU A 237 -24.37 -2.59 1.52
N GLU A 238 -25.15 -3.30 2.35
CA GLU A 238 -24.89 -4.70 2.68
C GLU A 238 -24.64 -5.43 1.36
N TRP A 239 -23.39 -5.42 0.92
CA TRP A 239 -22.86 -6.43 0.05
C TRP A 239 -22.81 -7.68 0.92
N ALA A 240 -23.97 -8.34 1.04
CA ALA A 240 -24.19 -9.61 1.74
C ALA A 240 -23.44 -10.79 1.06
N LEU A 241 -22.50 -10.48 0.17
CA LEU A 241 -21.61 -11.44 -0.44
C LEU A 241 -20.46 -11.74 0.54
N PRO A 242 -20.15 -13.01 0.79
CA PRO A 242 -18.91 -13.43 1.43
C PRO A 242 -17.66 -12.79 0.80
N GLU A 243 -16.60 -12.59 1.58
CA GLU A 243 -15.39 -11.86 1.15
C GLU A 243 -14.73 -12.48 -0.10
N ASP A 244 -14.78 -13.79 -0.25
CA ASP A 244 -14.33 -14.53 -1.43
C ASP A 244 -15.16 -14.22 -2.68
N GLU A 245 -16.50 -14.12 -2.54
CA GLU A 245 -17.38 -13.71 -3.64
C GLU A 245 -17.16 -12.24 -4.03
N LYS A 246 -16.82 -11.37 -3.07
CA LYS A 246 -16.46 -9.97 -3.36
C LYS A 246 -15.19 -9.88 -4.19
N VAL A 247 -14.18 -10.69 -3.87
CA VAL A 247 -12.92 -10.77 -4.63
C VAL A 247 -13.16 -11.31 -6.02
N GLU A 248 -13.98 -12.36 -6.16
CA GLU A 248 -14.36 -12.91 -7.46
C GLU A 248 -15.09 -11.87 -8.30
N TRP A 249 -16.06 -11.17 -7.71
CA TRP A 249 -16.79 -10.10 -8.37
C TRP A 249 -15.86 -8.99 -8.83
N LEU A 250 -14.95 -8.51 -7.96
CA LEU A 250 -14.02 -7.43 -8.29
C LEU A 250 -13.10 -7.85 -9.44
N SER A 251 -12.61 -9.07 -9.40
CA SER A 251 -11.80 -9.67 -10.47
C SER A 251 -12.57 -9.71 -11.78
N GLY A 252 -13.79 -10.25 -11.76
CA GLY A 252 -14.67 -10.32 -12.91
C GLY A 252 -15.01 -8.96 -13.50
N ALA A 253 -15.33 -7.97 -12.65
CA ALA A 253 -15.65 -6.61 -13.05
C ALA A 253 -14.45 -5.93 -13.73
N VAL A 254 -13.25 -6.04 -13.15
CA VAL A 254 -12.02 -5.47 -13.73
C VAL A 254 -11.68 -6.13 -15.07
N MET A 255 -11.79 -7.46 -15.17
CA MET A 255 -11.50 -8.19 -16.41
C MET A 255 -12.51 -7.88 -17.51
N ASN A 256 -13.77 -7.73 -17.15
CA ASN A 256 -14.81 -7.38 -18.11
C ASN A 256 -14.51 -6.02 -18.77
N VAL A 257 -13.73 -5.10 -18.15
CA VAL A 257 -13.46 -3.75 -18.72
C VAL A 257 -12.73 -3.92 -20.04
N ILE A 258 -11.83 -4.90 -20.06
CA ILE A 258 -11.11 -5.30 -21.26
C ILE A 258 -12.05 -5.93 -22.26
N ASP A 259 -12.86 -6.90 -21.86
CA ASP A 259 -13.82 -7.56 -22.76
C ASP A 259 -14.71 -6.53 -23.46
N HIS A 260 -15.29 -5.60 -22.70
CA HIS A 260 -16.08 -4.50 -23.23
C HIS A 260 -15.28 -3.58 -24.17
N ALA A 261 -14.03 -3.25 -23.82
CA ALA A 261 -13.20 -2.39 -24.67
C ALA A 261 -12.93 -3.03 -26.05
N PHE A 262 -13.00 -4.36 -26.14
CA PHE A 262 -12.83 -5.13 -27.38
C PHE A 262 -14.17 -5.58 -28.01
N GLY A 263 -15.31 -5.04 -27.55
CA GLY A 263 -16.63 -5.35 -28.11
C GLY A 263 -17.23 -6.68 -27.62
N LYS A 264 -16.66 -7.30 -26.60
CA LYS A 264 -17.20 -8.52 -25.97
C LYS A 264 -18.13 -8.12 -24.83
N HIS A 265 -19.44 -8.26 -25.05
CA HIS A 265 -20.47 -7.79 -24.13
C HIS A 265 -21.12 -8.87 -23.26
N GLU A 266 -20.69 -10.14 -23.41
CA GLU A 266 -21.27 -11.32 -22.75
C GLU A 266 -21.36 -11.21 -21.22
N HIS A 267 -20.48 -10.45 -20.59
CA HIS A 267 -20.40 -10.32 -19.14
C HIS A 267 -20.76 -8.92 -18.62
N CYS A 268 -21.12 -8.00 -19.50
CA CYS A 268 -21.43 -6.62 -19.15
C CYS A 268 -22.68 -6.46 -18.25
N GLY A 269 -23.66 -7.37 -18.36
CA GLY A 269 -24.83 -7.39 -17.50
C GLY A 269 -24.62 -8.05 -16.13
N ARG A 270 -23.51 -8.80 -15.97
CA ARG A 270 -23.19 -9.61 -14.77
C ARG A 270 -22.54 -8.78 -13.67
N TYR A 271 -21.71 -7.81 -14.05
CA TYR A 271 -20.93 -6.97 -13.13
C TYR A 271 -21.50 -5.56 -13.07
N ARG A 272 -22.77 -5.44 -12.65
CA ARG A 272 -23.43 -4.13 -12.50
C ARG A 272 -22.80 -3.38 -11.33
N VAL A 273 -22.54 -2.09 -11.52
CA VAL A 273 -22.00 -1.24 -10.46
C VAL A 273 -23.19 -0.58 -9.74
N PRO A 274 -23.28 -0.68 -8.40
CA PRO A 274 -24.36 -0.05 -7.67
C PRO A 274 -24.14 1.48 -7.61
N LEU A 275 -25.16 2.26 -7.94
CA LEU A 275 -25.17 3.72 -7.91
C LEU A 275 -25.56 4.27 -6.53
N PRO A 276 -25.16 5.52 -6.17
CA PRO A 276 -25.45 6.09 -4.85
C PRO A 276 -26.93 6.12 -4.46
N ASP A 277 -27.84 6.08 -5.44
CA ASP A 277 -29.29 6.03 -5.27
C ASP A 277 -29.85 4.61 -5.01
N GLY A 278 -28.99 3.61 -4.86
CA GLY A 278 -29.36 2.21 -4.63
C GLY A 278 -29.69 1.42 -5.91
N THR A 279 -29.68 2.05 -7.08
CA THR A 279 -29.88 1.34 -8.36
C THR A 279 -28.62 0.64 -8.84
N TRP A 280 -28.76 -0.30 -9.77
CA TRP A 280 -27.63 -1.04 -10.35
C TRP A 280 -27.45 -0.63 -11.81
N HIS A 281 -26.31 -0.03 -12.14
CA HIS A 281 -25.99 0.38 -13.49
C HIS A 281 -25.14 -0.71 -14.16
N SER A 282 -25.66 -1.33 -15.22
CA SER A 282 -24.79 -2.05 -16.16
C SER A 282 -23.89 -1.01 -16.82
N TRP A 283 -22.55 -1.10 -16.70
CA TRP A 283 -21.71 -0.08 -17.34
C TRP A 283 -21.96 0.02 -18.85
N CYS A 284 -22.44 -1.07 -19.43
CA CYS A 284 -22.60 -1.26 -20.84
C CYS A 284 -24.02 -0.86 -21.19
N GLY A 285 -24.18 0.32 -21.75
CA GLY A 285 -25.43 0.76 -22.36
C GLY A 285 -25.70 0.11 -23.72
N VAL A 286 -24.96 -0.95 -24.09
CA VAL A 286 -25.24 -1.74 -25.30
C VAL A 286 -26.59 -2.39 -25.11
N ASP A 287 -27.59 -1.90 -25.84
CA ASP A 287 -28.69 -2.74 -26.25
C ASP A 287 -28.11 -3.74 -27.26
N ALA A 288 -28.16 -5.02 -26.94
CA ALA A 288 -27.64 -6.08 -27.82
C ALA A 288 -28.32 -6.08 -29.22
N ASN A 289 -29.41 -5.32 -29.37
CA ASN A 289 -30.17 -5.18 -30.61
C ASN A 289 -29.95 -3.85 -31.34
N ASP A 290 -29.07 -2.96 -30.86
CA ASP A 290 -28.77 -1.68 -31.53
C ASP A 290 -27.55 -1.81 -32.47
N PRO A 291 -27.75 -1.94 -33.80
CA PRO A 291 -26.65 -2.02 -34.76
C PRO A 291 -25.86 -0.70 -34.88
N ASP A 292 -26.41 0.42 -34.39
CA ASP A 292 -25.80 1.74 -34.42
C ASP A 292 -25.06 2.08 -33.11
N TYR A 293 -24.98 1.14 -32.16
CA TYR A 293 -24.30 1.36 -30.89
C TYR A 293 -22.84 1.77 -31.11
N LYS A 294 -22.49 2.96 -30.59
CA LYS A 294 -21.12 3.45 -30.55
C LYS A 294 -20.55 3.25 -29.16
N PRO A 295 -19.40 2.57 -29.01
CA PRO A 295 -18.79 2.42 -27.70
C PRO A 295 -18.42 3.77 -27.11
N HIS A 296 -18.61 3.91 -25.80
CA HIS A 296 -18.10 5.02 -24.99
C HIS A 296 -16.57 4.99 -24.81
N LEU A 297 -15.86 4.46 -25.81
CA LEU A 297 -14.41 4.50 -25.90
C LEU A 297 -13.97 5.78 -26.61
N PRO A 298 -12.75 6.28 -26.31
CA PRO A 298 -12.13 7.32 -27.10
C PRO A 298 -12.16 6.97 -28.59
N HIS A 299 -12.54 7.94 -29.42
CA HIS A 299 -12.73 7.78 -30.87
C HIS A 299 -13.94 6.95 -31.31
N GLY A 300 -14.79 6.50 -30.38
CA GLY A 300 -16.05 5.81 -30.68
C GLY A 300 -15.88 4.47 -31.38
N LYS A 301 -14.73 3.81 -31.18
CA LYS A 301 -14.39 2.51 -31.79
C LYS A 301 -13.91 1.53 -30.73
N PHE A 302 -14.29 0.27 -30.89
CA PHE A 302 -13.72 -0.82 -30.11
C PHE A 302 -12.25 -1.03 -30.44
N LEU A 303 -11.51 -1.57 -29.49
CA LEU A 303 -10.17 -2.08 -29.72
C LEU A 303 -10.26 -3.31 -30.63
N ASN A 304 -9.29 -3.44 -31.55
CA ASN A 304 -9.33 -4.52 -32.52
C ASN A 304 -8.74 -5.81 -31.91
N PRO A 305 -9.55 -6.85 -31.63
CA PRO A 305 -9.05 -8.09 -31.05
C PRO A 305 -8.13 -8.87 -32.02
N ASN A 306 -8.24 -8.59 -33.32
CA ASN A 306 -7.45 -9.20 -34.37
C ASN A 306 -6.15 -8.45 -34.68
N GLU A 307 -5.80 -7.43 -33.87
CA GLU A 307 -4.44 -6.87 -33.93
C GLU A 307 -3.41 -7.99 -33.71
N PRO A 308 -2.33 -8.02 -34.51
CA PRO A 308 -1.39 -9.13 -34.53
C PRO A 308 -0.71 -9.34 -33.16
N HIS A 309 -0.11 -10.51 -32.95
CA HIS A 309 0.70 -10.85 -31.76
C HIS A 309 -0.05 -11.04 -30.43
N GLY A 310 -1.35 -11.32 -30.46
CA GLY A 310 -2.13 -11.62 -29.25
C GLY A 310 -2.42 -10.36 -28.42
N TYR A 311 -2.80 -9.27 -29.10
CA TYR A 311 -3.01 -7.95 -28.51
C TYR A 311 -3.98 -7.95 -27.33
N TYR A 312 -5.16 -8.52 -27.56
CA TYR A 312 -6.19 -8.69 -26.55
C TYR A 312 -5.65 -9.44 -25.32
N GLU A 313 -4.97 -10.57 -25.53
CA GLU A 313 -4.39 -11.37 -24.43
C GLU A 313 -3.32 -10.60 -23.65
N LYS A 314 -2.52 -9.74 -24.31
CA LYS A 314 -1.52 -8.92 -23.61
C LYS A 314 -2.13 -7.79 -22.79
N VAL A 315 -3.17 -7.12 -23.29
CA VAL A 315 -3.91 -6.14 -22.49
C VAL A 315 -4.59 -6.83 -21.31
N LYS A 316 -5.19 -7.99 -21.55
CA LYS A 316 -5.82 -8.84 -20.54
C LYS A 316 -4.83 -9.30 -19.47
N GLU A 317 -3.62 -9.72 -19.86
CA GLU A 317 -2.53 -10.11 -18.97
C GLU A 317 -2.09 -8.96 -18.05
N VAL A 318 -2.03 -7.72 -18.56
CA VAL A 318 -1.70 -6.54 -17.73
C VAL A 318 -2.70 -6.38 -16.59
N PHE A 319 -4.00 -6.53 -16.87
CA PHE A 319 -5.06 -6.46 -15.86
C PHE A 319 -5.05 -7.68 -14.94
N ALA A 320 -4.94 -8.89 -15.49
CA ALA A 320 -4.94 -10.14 -14.73
C ALA A 320 -3.74 -10.26 -13.78
N SER A 321 -2.55 -9.80 -14.20
CA SER A 321 -1.33 -9.83 -13.37
C SER A 321 -1.47 -9.07 -12.05
N ARG A 322 -2.47 -8.18 -11.95
CA ARG A 322 -2.74 -7.35 -10.78
C ARG A 322 -3.90 -7.82 -9.94
N LEU A 323 -4.78 -8.64 -10.50
CA LEU A 323 -5.81 -9.38 -9.77
C LEU A 323 -5.27 -10.68 -9.18
N ALA A 324 -4.36 -11.36 -9.89
CA ALA A 324 -3.76 -12.63 -9.47
C ALA A 324 -2.81 -12.50 -8.28
N LYS A 325 -2.24 -11.31 -8.06
CA LYS A 325 -1.67 -10.95 -6.76
C LYS A 325 -2.84 -10.69 -5.82
N LYS A 326 -3.26 -11.71 -5.06
CA LYS A 326 -4.34 -11.71 -4.06
C LYS A 326 -4.13 -10.71 -2.90
N GLU A 327 -3.80 -9.45 -3.19
CA GLU A 327 -3.40 -8.43 -2.22
C GLU A 327 -4.23 -7.14 -2.35
N VAL A 328 -5.36 -7.16 -3.06
CA VAL A 328 -6.42 -6.17 -2.85
C VAL A 328 -7.30 -6.73 -1.74
N SER A 329 -6.88 -6.57 -0.48
CA SER A 329 -7.82 -6.86 0.61
C SER A 329 -8.89 -5.77 0.54
N LEU A 330 -10.15 -6.16 0.34
CA LEU A 330 -11.29 -5.24 0.34
C LEU A 330 -11.33 -4.40 1.61
N LYS A 331 -10.76 -4.90 2.72
CA LYS A 331 -10.55 -4.15 3.97
C LYS A 331 -9.69 -2.89 3.81
N GLN A 332 -8.86 -2.75 2.76
CA GLN A 332 -8.13 -1.51 2.46
C GLN A 332 -9.00 -0.43 1.82
N LEU A 333 -10.05 -0.85 1.10
CA LEU A 333 -10.91 0.07 0.36
C LEU A 333 -11.86 0.82 1.29
N HIS A 334 -12.21 0.21 2.43
CA HIS A 334 -12.98 0.85 3.48
C HIS A 334 -12.24 1.99 4.20
N ASP A 335 -10.91 2.10 4.03
CA ASP A 335 -10.08 2.76 5.02
C ASP A 335 -9.25 3.96 4.50
N THR A 336 -9.29 4.30 3.21
CA THR A 336 -8.49 5.41 2.65
C THR A 336 -9.28 6.67 2.28
N ASP A 337 -10.62 6.69 2.38
CA ASP A 337 -11.45 7.74 1.75
C ASP A 337 -12.37 8.54 2.70
N THR A 338 -12.12 8.58 4.01
CA THR A 338 -12.76 9.56 4.90
C THR A 338 -11.77 10.61 5.40
N ASN A 339 -11.84 11.80 4.79
CA ASN A 339 -11.24 13.09 5.16
C ASN A 339 -9.75 13.30 4.84
N ALA A 340 -9.46 13.53 3.56
CA ALA A 340 -8.45 14.51 3.16
C ALA A 340 -9.15 15.86 2.88
N THR A 341 -9.37 16.62 3.95
CA THR A 341 -9.57 18.08 3.93
C THR A 341 -8.36 18.75 4.52
#